data_AF-A0AB37SXA1-F1
#
_entry.id   AF-A0AB37SXA1-F1
#
_cell.length_a   1.000
_cell.length_b   1.000
_cell.length_c   1.000
_cell.angle_alpha   90.00
_cell.angle_beta   90.00
_cell.angle_gamma   90.00
#
_symmetry.space_group_name_H-M   'P 1'
#
loop_
_entity.id
_entity.type
_entity.pdbx_description
1 polymer ?
#
loop_
_entity_poly.entity_id
_entity_poly.type
_entity_poly.pdbx_seq_one_letter_code
_entity_poly.pdbx_strand_id
1 'polypeptide(L)'
;MDDGQARERLVLGAHWGFVAFFAGIAGYHLVTLVMSFVMSGRFGGYDPLELRDVGPLLILAFLPTLVLGLGPAVGSRLWGQGLREDFGLKPTWRDVRIGLACGAAALAAGYLLNLLLLAVYGTDSDDRTFSDVSPGPITELSGTTEGDTVWLVLAAVIVVLAAPVTEELLFRGTLWNAMGFHRLPSWVILLVTALVFAQLHGEAARTIALFGQGIAIGLARYLSGRVSASVIAHAANNLPPAVLLFAAR
;
A
#
# COMPACT_ATOMS: atom_id res chain seq x y z
N MET A 1 28.61 22.21 -17.86
CA MET A 1 27.69 21.30 -17.14
C MET A 1 27.31 20.25 -18.16
N ASP A 2 27.67 19.00 -17.87
CA ASP A 2 27.91 17.93 -18.85
C ASP A 2 26.62 17.18 -19.20
N ASP A 3 26.27 17.14 -20.48
CA ASP A 3 25.16 16.33 -21.03
C ASP A 3 25.35 14.82 -20.78
N GLY A 4 26.56 14.38 -20.38
CA GLY A 4 26.88 12.99 -20.03
C GLY A 4 26.09 12.43 -18.85
N GLN A 5 25.79 13.21 -17.82
CA GLN A 5 25.09 12.71 -16.61
C GLN A 5 23.58 12.53 -16.80
N ALA A 6 22.97 13.20 -17.77
CA ALA A 6 21.52 13.08 -18.03
C ALA A 6 21.14 11.72 -18.67
N ARG A 7 22.10 11.06 -19.33
CA ARG A 7 21.91 9.72 -19.92
C ARG A 7 21.97 8.59 -18.89
N GLU A 8 22.56 8.80 -17.71
CA GLU A 8 22.82 7.74 -16.73
C GLU A 8 21.56 7.14 -16.07
N ARG A 9 20.37 7.72 -16.27
CA ARG A 9 19.12 7.33 -15.57
C ARG A 9 18.02 6.77 -16.48
N LEU A 10 18.33 6.50 -17.74
CA LEU A 10 17.41 5.90 -18.69
C LEU A 10 17.75 4.42 -18.88
N VAL A 11 16.76 3.54 -18.71
CA VAL A 11 16.83 2.10 -19.01
C VAL A 11 15.95 1.85 -20.22
N LEU A 12 16.55 1.39 -21.33
CA LEU A 12 15.84 1.13 -22.59
C LEU A 12 15.06 2.35 -23.14
N GLY A 13 15.58 3.55 -22.91
CA GLY A 13 14.92 4.81 -23.33
C GLY A 13 13.80 5.30 -22.41
N ALA A 14 13.41 4.54 -21.38
CA ALA A 14 12.46 4.96 -20.35
C ALA A 14 13.19 5.35 -19.06
N HIS A 15 12.60 6.23 -18.24
CA HIS A 15 13.12 6.50 -16.90
C HIS A 15 13.14 5.20 -16.08
N TRP A 16 14.25 4.90 -15.38
CA TRP A 16 14.40 3.66 -14.60
C TRP A 16 13.26 3.46 -13.58
N GLY A 17 12.66 4.56 -13.11
CA GLY A 17 11.50 4.51 -12.21
C GLY A 17 10.29 3.79 -12.81
N PHE A 18 10.05 3.85 -14.12
CA PHE A 18 8.99 3.05 -14.75
C PHE A 18 9.31 1.55 -14.73
N VAL A 19 10.56 1.19 -15.07
CA VAL A 19 11.02 -0.20 -15.02
C VAL A 19 10.92 -0.75 -13.59
N ALA A 20 11.37 0.02 -12.59
CA ALA A 20 11.27 -0.32 -11.18
C ALA A 20 9.82 -0.46 -10.71
N PHE A 21 8.92 0.41 -11.18
CA PHE A 21 7.49 0.34 -10.89
C PHE A 21 6.87 -0.95 -11.43
N PHE A 22 7.01 -1.22 -12.73
CA PHE A 22 6.45 -2.42 -13.35
C PHE A 22 7.08 -3.71 -12.82
N ALA A 23 8.37 -3.70 -12.48
CA ALA A 23 9.02 -4.83 -11.82
C ALA A 23 8.43 -5.11 -10.42
N GLY A 24 8.11 -4.07 -9.65
CA GLY A 24 7.41 -4.22 -8.36
C GLY A 24 6.02 -4.82 -8.51
N ILE A 25 5.23 -4.33 -9.47
CA ILE A 25 3.90 -4.87 -9.79
C ILE A 25 3.97 -6.32 -10.28
N ALA A 26 4.91 -6.63 -11.18
CA ALA A 26 5.12 -7.98 -11.66
C ALA A 26 5.52 -8.94 -10.52
N GLY A 27 6.39 -8.50 -9.61
CA GLY A 27 6.77 -9.26 -8.42
C GLY A 27 5.57 -9.55 -7.51
N TYR A 28 4.73 -8.56 -7.24
CA TYR A 28 3.50 -8.71 -6.48
C TYR A 28 2.57 -9.77 -7.09
N HIS A 29 2.28 -9.68 -8.39
CA HIS A 29 1.39 -10.64 -9.06
C HIS A 29 2.00 -12.04 -9.16
N LEU A 30 3.31 -12.15 -9.40
CA LEU A 30 4.01 -13.44 -9.42
C LEU A 30 3.92 -14.15 -8.07
N VAL A 31 4.21 -13.43 -6.98
CA VAL A 31 4.11 -13.98 -5.62
C VAL A 31 2.67 -14.36 -5.30
N THR A 32 1.70 -13.51 -5.64
CA THR A 32 0.26 -13.80 -5.46
C THR A 32 -0.15 -15.06 -6.20
N LEU A 33 0.30 -15.24 -7.45
CA LEU A 33 -0.01 -16.40 -8.27
C LEU A 33 0.65 -17.68 -7.74
N VAL A 34 1.93 -17.62 -7.36
CA VAL A 34 2.65 -18.75 -6.76
C VAL A 34 2.00 -19.16 -5.45
N MET A 35 1.65 -18.20 -4.59
CA MET A 35 0.94 -18.49 -3.33
C MET A 35 -0.42 -19.12 -3.59
N SER A 36 -1.21 -18.57 -4.52
CA SER A 36 -2.52 -19.12 -4.87
C SER A 36 -2.41 -20.55 -5.40
N PHE A 37 -1.42 -20.83 -6.24
CA PHE A 37 -1.15 -22.17 -6.76
C PHE A 37 -0.74 -23.15 -5.65
N VAL A 38 0.20 -22.75 -4.78
CA VAL A 38 0.67 -23.59 -3.66
C VAL A 38 -0.47 -23.88 -2.68
N MET A 39 -1.31 -22.89 -2.38
CA MET A 39 -2.46 -23.07 -1.49
C MET A 39 -3.52 -23.95 -2.15
N SER A 40 -3.87 -23.71 -3.40
CA SER A 40 -4.80 -24.55 -4.18
C SER A 40 -4.39 -26.02 -4.21
N GLY A 41 -3.09 -26.33 -4.32
CA GLY A 41 -2.57 -27.70 -4.31
C GLY A 41 -2.56 -28.39 -2.95
N ARG A 42 -2.73 -27.66 -1.84
CA ARG A 42 -2.71 -28.20 -0.46
C ARG A 42 -4.09 -28.57 0.10
N PHE A 43 -5.19 -28.10 -0.49
CA PHE A 43 -6.55 -28.36 0.01
C PHE A 43 -7.18 -29.69 -0.47
N GLY A 44 -6.43 -30.56 -1.16
CA GLY A 44 -6.91 -31.89 -1.59
C GLY A 44 -7.03 -32.95 -0.48
N GLY A 45 -6.65 -32.64 0.77
CA GLY A 45 -6.66 -33.58 1.90
C GLY A 45 -6.55 -32.87 3.26
N TYR A 46 -7.46 -31.94 3.53
CA TYR A 46 -7.42 -31.05 4.71
C TYR A 46 -8.05 -31.71 5.94
N ASP A 47 -7.30 -31.83 7.04
CA ASP A 47 -7.80 -32.27 8.35
C ASP A 47 -8.26 -31.04 9.17
N PRO A 48 -9.53 -30.95 9.61
CA PRO A 48 -10.06 -29.82 10.38
C PRO A 48 -9.31 -29.52 11.69
N LEU A 49 -8.49 -30.45 12.19
CA LEU A 49 -7.68 -30.26 13.41
C LEU A 49 -6.36 -29.50 13.17
N GLU A 50 -5.94 -29.25 11.93
CA GLU A 50 -4.75 -28.43 11.58
C GLU A 50 -5.04 -26.91 11.58
N LEU A 51 -6.27 -26.47 11.87
CA LEU A 51 -6.66 -25.05 11.99
C LEU A 51 -5.96 -24.27 13.12
N ARG A 52 -4.94 -24.86 13.77
CA ARG A 52 -4.18 -24.26 14.88
C ARG A 52 -3.01 -23.38 14.44
N ASP A 53 -2.61 -23.40 13.17
CA ASP A 53 -1.47 -22.65 12.62
C ASP A 53 -1.89 -21.51 11.66
N VAL A 54 -2.92 -20.75 12.01
CA VAL A 54 -3.43 -19.63 11.19
C VAL A 54 -2.46 -18.43 11.20
N GLY A 55 -1.66 -18.29 12.25
CA GLY A 55 -0.69 -17.22 12.45
C GLY A 55 0.39 -17.06 11.36
N PRO A 56 1.17 -18.10 11.03
CA PRO A 56 2.14 -18.05 9.94
C PRO A 56 1.51 -17.73 8.57
N LEU A 57 0.30 -18.24 8.31
CA LEU A 57 -0.44 -17.96 7.08
C LEU A 57 -0.83 -16.48 6.97
N LEU A 58 -1.16 -15.82 8.10
CA LEU A 58 -1.41 -14.38 8.14
C LEU A 58 -0.19 -13.57 7.70
N ILE A 59 1.01 -13.93 8.18
CA ILE A 59 2.24 -13.23 7.77
C ILE A 59 2.53 -13.46 6.29
N LEU A 60 2.29 -14.70 5.82
CA LEU A 60 2.46 -15.03 4.42
C LEU A 60 1.51 -14.23 3.51
N ALA A 61 0.29 -13.92 3.96
CA ALA A 61 -0.68 -13.11 3.22
C ALA A 61 -0.17 -11.69 2.88
N PHE A 62 0.77 -11.13 3.66
CA PHE A 62 1.38 -9.83 3.38
C PHE A 62 2.57 -9.89 2.43
N LEU A 63 3.09 -11.09 2.12
CA LEU A 63 4.29 -11.24 1.31
C LEU A 63 4.20 -10.56 -0.07
N PRO A 64 3.07 -10.64 -0.82
CA PRO A 64 2.94 -9.91 -2.08
C PRO A 64 3.16 -8.40 -1.90
N THR A 65 2.52 -7.79 -0.90
CA THR A 65 2.62 -6.35 -0.61
C THR A 65 4.05 -5.95 -0.22
N LEU A 66 4.76 -6.78 0.53
CA LEU A 66 6.15 -6.51 0.90
C LEU A 66 7.08 -6.52 -0.32
N VAL A 67 6.79 -7.36 -1.32
CA VAL A 67 7.57 -7.47 -2.55
C VAL A 67 7.43 -6.24 -3.45
N LEU A 68 6.35 -5.45 -3.34
CA LEU A 68 6.18 -4.19 -4.08
C LEU A 68 7.39 -3.25 -3.93
N GLY A 69 8.03 -3.23 -2.75
CA GLY A 69 9.17 -2.36 -2.47
C GLY A 69 10.50 -2.82 -3.08
N LEU A 70 10.59 -4.06 -3.56
CA LEU A 70 11.84 -4.60 -4.12
C LEU A 70 12.22 -3.91 -5.43
N GLY A 71 11.28 -3.70 -6.34
CA GLY A 71 11.50 -2.97 -7.60
C GLY A 71 12.10 -1.58 -7.35
N PRO A 72 11.44 -0.72 -6.56
CA PRO A 72 11.99 0.56 -6.11
C PRO A 72 13.36 0.48 -5.44
N ALA A 73 13.55 -0.47 -4.53
CA ALA A 73 14.79 -0.58 -3.76
C ALA A 73 15.97 -1.07 -4.60
N VAL A 74 15.75 -1.98 -5.53
CA VAL A 74 16.77 -2.45 -6.47
C VAL A 74 17.03 -1.38 -7.53
N GLY A 75 15.98 -0.80 -8.11
CA GLY A 75 16.11 0.23 -9.14
C GLY A 75 16.87 1.47 -8.65
N SER A 76 16.56 1.94 -7.45
CA SER A 76 17.26 3.07 -6.82
C SER A 76 18.73 2.76 -6.51
N ARG A 77 19.07 1.50 -6.20
CA ARG A 77 20.46 1.08 -5.98
C ARG A 77 21.26 0.90 -7.26
N LEU A 78 20.63 0.37 -8.32
CA LEU A 78 21.31 0.04 -9.57
C LEU A 78 21.41 1.24 -10.52
N TRP A 79 20.39 2.10 -10.55
CA TRP A 79 20.26 3.19 -11.52
C TRP A 79 19.96 4.57 -10.89
N GLY A 80 19.78 4.60 -9.57
CA GLY A 80 19.53 5.82 -8.81
C GLY A 80 20.72 6.23 -7.93
N GLN A 81 20.47 7.11 -6.97
CA GLN A 81 21.43 7.57 -5.96
C GLN A 81 21.17 6.96 -4.57
N GLY A 82 20.27 5.97 -4.51
CA GLY A 82 19.86 5.29 -3.29
C GLY A 82 18.63 5.91 -2.64
N LEU A 83 17.97 5.10 -1.79
CA LEU A 83 16.62 5.38 -1.26
C LEU A 83 16.48 6.74 -0.55
N ARG A 84 17.56 7.25 0.04
CA ARG A 84 17.56 8.52 0.76
C ARG A 84 17.52 9.71 -0.19
N GLU A 85 18.37 9.69 -1.22
CA GLU A 85 18.48 10.78 -2.18
C GLU A 85 17.35 10.74 -3.21
N ASP A 86 17.00 9.56 -3.71
CA ASP A 86 15.96 9.42 -4.75
C ASP A 86 14.54 9.64 -4.22
N PHE A 87 14.27 9.25 -2.97
CA PHE A 87 12.91 9.25 -2.41
C PHE A 87 12.74 10.12 -1.15
N GLY A 88 13.81 10.60 -0.53
CA GLY A 88 13.72 11.35 0.72
C GLY A 88 13.25 10.51 1.90
N LEU A 89 13.53 9.20 1.91
CA LEU A 89 12.96 8.22 2.86
C LEU A 89 13.30 8.50 4.33
N LYS A 90 14.41 9.20 4.63
CA LYS A 90 14.77 9.57 6.00
C LYS A 90 13.79 10.65 6.51
N PRO A 91 12.99 10.41 7.56
CA PRO A 91 12.00 11.38 8.03
C PRO A 91 12.64 12.64 8.62
N THR A 92 11.96 13.77 8.41
CA THR A 92 12.22 15.03 9.11
C THR A 92 11.00 15.42 9.94
N TRP A 93 11.16 16.36 10.88
CA TRP A 93 10.03 16.86 11.67
C TRP A 93 8.96 17.57 10.81
N ARG A 94 9.35 18.13 9.67
CA ARG A 94 8.40 18.66 8.68
C ARG A 94 7.55 17.53 8.10
N ASP A 95 8.18 16.40 7.75
CA ASP A 95 7.48 15.24 7.20
C ASP A 95 6.51 14.63 8.21
N VAL A 96 6.88 14.59 9.49
CA VAL A 96 5.98 14.11 10.55
C VAL A 96 4.73 14.98 10.64
N ARG A 97 4.86 16.30 10.71
CA ARG A 97 3.70 17.21 10.81
C ARG A 97 2.79 17.13 9.59
N ILE A 98 3.36 17.17 8.39
CA ILE A 98 2.60 17.05 7.13
C ILE A 98 1.95 15.67 7.04
N GLY A 99 2.72 14.62 7.34
CA GLY A 99 2.26 13.24 7.31
C GLY A 99 1.09 13.00 8.25
N LEU A 100 1.18 13.40 9.52
CA LEU A 100 0.09 13.24 10.48
C LEU A 100 -1.16 14.03 10.07
N ALA A 101 -1.01 15.26 9.58
CA ALA A 101 -2.15 16.06 9.10
C ALA A 101 -2.84 15.41 7.88
N CYS A 102 -2.05 14.92 6.92
CA CYS A 102 -2.56 14.23 5.74
C CYS A 102 -3.15 12.85 6.08
N GLY A 103 -2.59 12.14 7.07
CA GLY A 103 -3.12 10.88 7.57
C GLY A 103 -4.47 11.06 8.26
N ALA A 104 -4.62 12.11 9.07
CA ALA A 104 -5.92 12.48 9.65
C ALA A 104 -6.94 12.86 8.57
N ALA A 105 -6.51 13.61 7.54
CA ALA A 105 -7.36 13.91 6.39
C ALA A 105 -7.74 12.65 5.59
N ALA A 106 -6.84 11.67 5.47
CA ALA A 106 -7.11 10.39 4.83
C ALA A 106 -8.17 9.59 5.61
N LEU A 107 -8.04 9.50 6.93
CA LEU A 107 -9.05 8.87 7.79
C LEU A 107 -10.42 9.52 7.63
N ALA A 108 -10.47 10.86 7.67
CA ALA A 108 -11.71 11.60 7.49
C ALA A 108 -12.31 11.37 6.08
N ALA A 109 -11.48 11.41 5.03
CA ALA A 109 -11.91 11.14 3.66
C ALA A 109 -12.47 9.72 3.50
N GLY A 110 -11.76 8.71 4.01
CA GLY A 110 -12.22 7.33 3.98
C GLY A 110 -13.54 7.14 4.72
N TYR A 111 -13.66 7.69 5.93
CA TYR A 111 -14.89 7.62 6.73
C TYR A 111 -16.07 8.31 6.03
N LEU A 112 -15.90 9.56 5.59
CA LEU A 112 -16.96 10.33 4.94
C LEU A 112 -17.37 9.73 3.60
N LEU A 113 -16.43 9.23 2.80
CA LEU A 113 -16.73 8.56 1.54
C LEU A 113 -17.48 7.24 1.78
N ASN A 114 -17.09 6.45 2.78
CA ASN A 114 -17.83 5.24 3.13
C ASN A 114 -19.26 5.56 3.59
N LEU A 115 -19.46 6.60 4.40
CA LEU A 115 -20.81 7.07 4.78
C LEU A 115 -21.63 7.52 3.58
N LEU A 116 -21.01 8.27 2.66
CA LEU A 116 -21.66 8.72 1.44
C LEU A 116 -22.07 7.53 0.55
N LEU A 117 -21.17 6.56 0.37
CA LEU A 117 -21.45 5.36 -0.42
C LEU A 117 -22.58 4.56 0.23
N LEU A 118 -22.59 4.39 1.55
CA LEU A 118 -23.68 3.75 2.28
C LEU A 118 -25.01 4.52 2.12
N ALA A 119 -24.98 5.84 2.14
CA ALA A 119 -26.17 6.66 1.95
C ALA A 119 -26.71 6.62 0.51
N VAL A 120 -25.84 6.50 -0.49
CA VAL A 120 -26.21 6.46 -1.92
C VAL A 120 -26.70 5.08 -2.34
N TYR A 121 -26.01 4.03 -1.92
CA TYR A 121 -26.31 2.65 -2.33
C TYR A 121 -27.25 1.92 -1.35
N GLY A 122 -27.44 2.46 -0.14
CA GLY A 122 -28.32 1.89 0.89
C GLY A 122 -27.71 0.66 1.57
N THR A 123 -28.43 0.14 2.57
CA THR A 123 -28.18 -1.18 3.21
C THR A 123 -28.98 -2.30 2.57
N ASP A 124 -29.98 -1.94 1.76
CA ASP A 124 -31.06 -2.82 1.30
C ASP A 124 -30.87 -3.27 -0.16
N SER A 125 -29.79 -2.87 -0.80
CA SER A 125 -29.47 -3.35 -2.14
C SER A 125 -29.13 -4.84 -2.07
N ASP A 126 -29.97 -5.68 -2.69
CA ASP A 126 -29.67 -7.07 -3.07
C ASP A 126 -28.32 -7.22 -3.82
N ASP A 127 -27.75 -6.09 -4.24
CA ASP A 127 -26.39 -5.89 -4.68
C ASP A 127 -25.40 -5.94 -3.48
N ARG A 128 -24.99 -7.16 -3.12
CA ARG A 128 -24.02 -7.47 -2.05
C ARG A 128 -22.65 -6.80 -2.21
N THR A 129 -22.44 -6.07 -3.30
CA THR A 129 -21.17 -5.47 -3.70
C THR A 129 -20.62 -4.48 -2.66
N PHE A 130 -21.46 -3.74 -1.92
CA PHE A 130 -21.01 -2.77 -0.91
C PHE A 130 -21.05 -3.28 0.54
N SER A 131 -21.80 -4.34 0.82
CA SER A 131 -21.88 -4.98 2.14
C SER A 131 -20.84 -6.08 2.35
N ASP A 132 -20.42 -6.79 1.28
CA ASP A 132 -19.29 -7.74 1.30
C ASP A 132 -17.97 -6.99 1.08
N VAL A 133 -17.65 -6.05 1.97
CA VAL A 133 -16.25 -5.67 2.15
C VAL A 133 -15.57 -6.90 2.75
N SER A 134 -14.89 -7.67 1.91
CA SER A 134 -14.13 -8.85 2.34
C SER A 134 -13.27 -8.42 3.54
N PRO A 135 -13.45 -9.05 4.71
CA PRO A 135 -12.62 -8.75 5.85
C PRO A 135 -11.16 -8.94 5.42
N GLY A 136 -10.32 -7.93 5.64
CA GLY A 136 -8.90 -8.08 5.33
C GLY A 136 -8.33 -9.25 6.14
N PRO A 137 -7.16 -9.82 5.74
CA PRO A 137 -6.57 -10.99 6.41
C PRO A 137 -6.47 -10.87 7.94
N ILE A 138 -6.30 -9.65 8.46
CA ILE A 138 -6.21 -9.42 9.90
C ILE A 138 -7.58 -9.44 10.61
N THR A 139 -8.63 -9.02 9.93
CA THR A 139 -10.00 -9.05 10.49
C THR A 139 -10.48 -10.49 10.62
N GLU A 140 -10.15 -11.37 9.68
CA GLU A 140 -10.43 -12.81 9.79
C GLU A 140 -9.74 -13.44 11.02
N LEU A 141 -8.48 -13.07 11.29
CA LEU A 141 -7.75 -13.58 12.45
C LEU A 141 -8.21 -13.01 13.80
N SER A 142 -8.89 -11.86 13.80
CA SER A 142 -9.45 -11.28 15.04
C SER A 142 -10.61 -12.09 15.61
N GLY A 143 -11.26 -12.95 14.79
CA GLY A 143 -12.37 -13.82 15.20
C GLY A 143 -11.95 -15.18 15.79
N THR A 144 -10.66 -15.54 15.77
CA THR A 144 -10.17 -16.84 16.27
C THR A 144 -9.65 -16.76 17.71
N THR A 145 -10.08 -17.71 18.56
CA THR A 145 -9.91 -17.68 20.03
C THR A 145 -8.46 -17.84 20.52
N GLU A 146 -8.09 -17.01 21.50
CA GLU A 146 -7.02 -17.13 22.49
C GLU A 146 -5.76 -17.96 22.12
N GLY A 147 -4.81 -17.32 21.44
CA GLY A 147 -3.47 -17.89 21.20
C GLY A 147 -2.55 -17.03 20.32
N ASP A 148 -3.15 -16.20 19.45
CA ASP A 148 -2.45 -15.59 18.32
C ASP A 148 -2.09 -14.10 18.49
N THR A 149 -1.95 -13.60 19.72
CA THR A 149 -1.60 -12.19 19.96
C THR A 149 -0.29 -11.79 19.29
N VAL A 150 0.70 -12.67 19.27
CA VAL A 150 2.00 -12.42 18.60
C VAL A 150 1.80 -12.20 17.11
N TRP A 151 1.00 -13.04 16.45
CA TRP A 151 0.74 -12.94 15.01
C TRP A 151 -0.05 -11.68 14.67
N LEU A 152 -1.04 -11.32 15.50
CA LEU A 152 -1.78 -10.07 15.35
C LEU A 152 -0.91 -8.84 15.55
N VAL A 153 0.02 -8.86 16.51
CA VAL A 153 1.01 -7.78 16.69
C VAL A 153 1.93 -7.67 15.48
N LEU A 154 2.44 -8.80 14.98
CA LEU A 154 3.29 -8.82 13.79
C LEU A 154 2.56 -8.29 12.55
N ALA A 155 1.30 -8.70 12.35
CA ALA A 155 0.47 -8.20 11.26
C ALA A 155 0.17 -6.71 11.38
N ALA A 156 -0.13 -6.21 12.60
CA ALA A 156 -0.31 -4.79 12.85
C ALA A 156 0.96 -3.99 12.54
N VAL A 157 2.13 -4.49 12.94
CA VAL A 157 3.43 -3.89 12.61
C VAL A 157 3.64 -3.85 11.10
N ILE A 158 3.32 -4.93 10.38
CA ILE A 158 3.44 -4.98 8.92
C ILE A 158 2.52 -3.93 8.28
N VAL A 159 1.24 -3.87 8.67
CA VAL A 159 0.24 -2.97 8.07
C VAL A 159 0.48 -1.50 8.39
N VAL A 160 1.02 -1.19 9.56
CA VAL A 160 1.29 0.19 9.96
C VAL A 160 2.66 0.67 9.47
N LEU A 161 3.65 -0.21 9.35
CA LEU A 161 5.03 0.19 9.03
C LEU A 161 5.53 -0.37 7.70
N ALA A 162 5.55 -1.69 7.54
CA ALA A 162 6.24 -2.31 6.42
C ALA A 162 5.50 -2.12 5.08
N ALA A 163 4.19 -2.40 5.04
CA ALA A 163 3.37 -2.22 3.84
C ALA A 163 3.31 -0.76 3.37
N PRO A 164 3.08 0.24 4.26
CA PRO A 164 3.17 1.65 3.86
C PRO A 164 4.52 2.02 3.23
N VAL A 165 5.64 1.50 3.75
CA VAL A 165 6.95 1.78 3.15
C VAL A 165 7.03 1.22 1.73
N THR A 166 6.62 -0.03 1.51
CA THR A 166 6.75 -0.68 0.20
C THR A 166 5.82 -0.08 -0.84
N GLU A 167 4.58 0.20 -0.48
CA GLU A 167 3.59 0.82 -1.34
C GLU A 167 3.96 2.26 -1.69
N GLU A 168 4.36 3.08 -0.71
CA GLU A 168 4.71 4.47 -0.96
C GLU A 168 6.00 4.61 -1.76
N LEU A 169 6.98 3.72 -1.57
CA LEU A 169 8.16 3.65 -2.45
C LEU A 169 7.78 3.36 -3.90
N LEU A 170 6.79 2.50 -4.11
CA LEU A 170 6.32 2.16 -5.45
C LEU A 170 5.56 3.33 -6.09
N PHE A 171 4.50 3.82 -5.44
CA PHE A 171 3.61 4.84 -6.01
C PHE A 171 4.18 6.26 -5.91
N ARG A 172 4.57 6.70 -4.71
CA ARG A 172 5.00 8.08 -4.41
C ARG A 172 6.51 8.27 -4.59
N GLY A 173 7.25 7.17 -4.69
CA GLY A 173 8.64 7.11 -5.11
C GLY A 173 8.77 6.91 -6.62
N THR A 174 8.78 5.66 -7.08
CA THR A 174 9.18 5.33 -8.47
C THR A 174 8.23 5.85 -9.54
N LEU A 175 6.92 5.59 -9.41
CA LEU A 175 5.94 6.05 -10.40
C LEU A 175 5.84 7.58 -10.43
N TRP A 176 5.80 8.20 -9.25
CA TRP A 176 5.81 9.65 -9.11
C TRP A 176 7.03 10.29 -9.78
N ASN A 177 8.24 9.82 -9.44
CA ASN A 177 9.48 10.38 -9.98
C ASN A 177 9.59 10.13 -11.49
N ALA A 178 9.15 8.98 -11.99
CA ALA A 178 9.14 8.70 -13.43
C ALA A 178 8.21 9.66 -14.19
N MET A 179 6.98 9.87 -13.73
CA MET A 179 6.07 10.83 -14.36
C MET A 179 6.59 12.28 -14.24
N GLY A 180 7.21 12.62 -13.11
CA GLY A 180 7.86 13.92 -12.90
C GLY A 180 9.03 14.16 -13.85
N PHE A 181 9.84 13.13 -14.14
CA PHE A 181 10.91 13.19 -15.14
C PHE A 181 10.37 13.54 -16.53
N HIS A 182 9.20 13.02 -16.89
CA HIS A 182 8.50 13.36 -18.14
C HIS A 182 7.68 14.66 -18.06
N ARG A 183 7.91 15.50 -17.04
CA ARG A 183 7.32 16.83 -16.87
C ARG A 183 5.79 16.84 -16.74
N LEU A 184 5.18 15.75 -16.27
CA LEU A 184 3.77 15.79 -15.90
C LEU A 184 3.59 16.73 -14.70
N PRO A 185 2.52 17.54 -14.66
CA PRO A 185 2.26 18.43 -13.54
C PRO A 185 1.95 17.61 -12.27
N SER A 186 2.49 18.04 -11.14
CA SER A 186 2.43 17.28 -9.87
C SER A 186 1.01 16.95 -9.40
N TRP A 187 0.00 17.76 -9.74
CA TRP A 187 -1.39 17.46 -9.39
C TRP A 187 -1.97 16.31 -10.23
N VAL A 188 -1.55 16.16 -11.50
CA VAL A 188 -1.92 14.99 -12.32
C VAL A 188 -1.25 13.75 -11.77
N ILE A 189 0.04 13.84 -11.42
CA ILE A 189 0.79 12.74 -10.80
C ILE A 189 0.11 12.28 -9.51
N LEU A 190 -0.35 13.22 -8.68
CA LEU A 190 -1.11 12.93 -7.47
C LEU A 190 -2.36 12.08 -7.77
N LEU A 191 -3.20 12.53 -8.72
CA LEU A 191 -4.43 11.82 -9.07
C LEU A 191 -4.15 10.45 -9.70
N VAL A 192 -3.18 10.35 -10.60
CA VAL A 192 -2.83 9.08 -11.26
C VAL A 192 -2.29 8.08 -10.24
N THR A 193 -1.35 8.49 -9.39
CA THR A 193 -0.79 7.59 -8.36
C THR A 193 -1.84 7.16 -7.34
N ALA A 194 -2.77 8.04 -6.95
CA ALA A 194 -3.89 7.70 -6.08
C ALA A 194 -4.88 6.71 -6.74
N LEU A 195 -5.17 6.89 -8.03
CA LEU A 195 -6.06 6.01 -8.77
C LEU A 195 -5.46 4.62 -8.92
N VAL A 196 -4.19 4.54 -9.35
CA VAL A 196 -3.48 3.26 -9.50
C VAL A 196 -3.36 2.53 -8.16
N PHE A 197 -3.08 3.27 -7.07
CA PHE A 197 -3.09 2.73 -5.71
C PHE A 197 -4.45 2.10 -5.36
N ALA A 198 -5.55 2.81 -5.58
CA ALA A 198 -6.90 2.31 -5.27
C ALA A 198 -7.27 1.07 -6.10
N GLN A 199 -6.93 1.07 -7.40
CA GLN A 199 -7.22 -0.07 -8.29
C GLN A 199 -6.45 -1.33 -7.92
N LEU A 200 -5.19 -1.20 -7.46
CA LEU A 200 -4.37 -2.35 -7.08
C LEU A 200 -4.83 -3.06 -5.80
N HIS A 201 -5.73 -2.45 -5.02
CA HIS A 201 -6.37 -3.15 -3.91
C HIS A 201 -7.38 -4.19 -4.39
N GLY A 202 -7.87 -4.11 -5.64
CA GLY A 202 -8.76 -5.12 -6.23
C GLY A 202 -10.18 -5.14 -5.66
N GLU A 203 -10.52 -4.18 -4.80
CA GLU A 203 -11.81 -4.11 -4.11
C GLU A 203 -12.69 -3.01 -4.73
N ALA A 204 -13.57 -3.40 -5.66
CA ALA A 204 -14.43 -2.48 -6.40
C ALA A 204 -15.24 -1.56 -5.47
N ALA A 205 -15.81 -2.13 -4.38
CA ALA A 205 -16.61 -1.38 -3.41
C ALA A 205 -15.81 -0.28 -2.69
N ARG A 206 -14.55 -0.56 -2.36
CA ARG A 206 -13.70 0.37 -1.61
C ARG A 206 -12.92 1.32 -2.51
N THR A 207 -12.94 1.11 -3.82
CA THR A 207 -12.12 1.87 -4.77
C THR A 207 -12.31 3.39 -4.61
N ILE A 208 -13.54 3.87 -4.43
CA ILE A 208 -13.83 5.31 -4.27
C ILE A 208 -13.24 5.84 -2.95
N ALA A 209 -13.44 5.12 -1.84
CA ALA A 209 -12.89 5.51 -0.54
C ALA A 209 -11.35 5.47 -0.55
N LEU A 210 -10.76 4.40 -1.11
CA LEU A 210 -9.32 4.23 -1.27
C LEU A 210 -8.71 5.28 -2.20
N PHE A 211 -9.43 5.72 -3.23
CA PHE A 211 -8.98 6.80 -4.09
C PHE A 211 -8.91 8.13 -3.31
N GLY A 212 -9.95 8.47 -2.54
CA GLY A 212 -9.95 9.64 -1.67
C GLY A 212 -8.84 9.61 -0.61
N GLN A 213 -8.67 8.47 0.06
CA GLN A 213 -7.55 8.23 0.98
C GLN A 213 -6.20 8.37 0.28
N GLY A 214 -6.07 7.79 -0.92
CA GLY A 214 -4.87 7.84 -1.75
C GLY A 214 -4.49 9.26 -2.17
N ILE A 215 -5.48 10.13 -2.43
CA ILE A 215 -5.25 11.56 -2.67
C ILE A 215 -4.72 12.22 -1.39
N ALA A 216 -5.36 12.00 -0.24
CA ALA A 216 -4.93 12.61 1.02
C ALA A 216 -3.52 12.16 1.43
N ILE A 217 -3.20 10.87 1.32
CA ILE A 217 -1.87 10.32 1.57
C ILE A 217 -0.86 10.89 0.56
N GLY A 218 -1.21 10.90 -0.74
CA GLY A 218 -0.37 11.45 -1.79
C GLY A 218 -0.12 12.96 -1.64
N LEU A 219 -1.05 13.70 -1.02
CA LEU A 219 -0.88 15.11 -0.72
C LEU A 219 0.30 15.36 0.22
N ALA A 220 0.62 14.41 1.12
CA ALA A 220 1.81 14.51 1.96
C ALA A 220 3.10 14.51 1.12
N ARG A 221 3.19 13.66 0.10
CA ARG A 221 4.30 13.65 -0.87
C ARG A 221 4.34 14.92 -1.71
N TYR A 222 3.16 15.42 -2.12
CA TYR A 222 3.01 16.65 -2.90
C TYR A 222 3.52 17.87 -2.13
N LEU A 223 3.14 18.02 -0.85
CA LEU A 223 3.47 19.17 0.00
C LEU A 223 4.90 19.14 0.55
N SER A 224 5.42 17.95 0.85
CA SER A 224 6.76 17.80 1.44
C SER A 224 7.87 17.68 0.41
N GLY A 225 7.56 17.17 -0.79
CA GLY A 225 8.58 16.75 -1.75
C GLY A 225 9.22 15.39 -1.43
N ARG A 226 8.74 14.65 -0.40
CA ARG A 226 9.43 13.48 0.16
C ARG A 226 8.49 12.30 0.39
N VAL A 227 8.96 11.08 0.15
CA VAL A 227 8.20 9.84 0.39
C VAL A 227 8.02 9.57 1.88
N SER A 228 8.97 10.01 2.72
CA SER A 228 8.83 9.89 4.18
C SER A 228 7.52 10.47 4.72
N ALA A 229 7.05 11.60 4.19
CA ALA A 229 5.81 12.22 4.65
C ALA A 229 4.57 11.40 4.26
N SER A 230 4.55 10.80 3.07
CA SER A 230 3.43 9.96 2.65
C SER A 230 3.45 8.60 3.34
N VAL A 231 4.62 8.02 3.63
CA VAL A 231 4.76 6.86 4.51
C VAL A 231 4.15 7.14 5.88
N ILE A 232 4.43 8.30 6.47
CA ILE A 232 3.87 8.68 7.78
C ILE A 232 2.35 8.88 7.68
N ALA A 233 1.86 9.54 6.63
CA ALA A 233 0.42 9.72 6.41
C ALA A 233 -0.31 8.38 6.28
N HIS A 234 0.28 7.45 5.52
CA HIS A 234 -0.25 6.12 5.31
C HIS A 234 -0.24 5.30 6.61
N ALA A 235 0.90 5.29 7.32
CA ALA A 235 1.00 4.65 8.64
C ALA A 235 -0.04 5.21 9.63
N ALA A 236 -0.23 6.53 9.65
CA ALA A 236 -1.24 7.17 10.50
C ALA A 236 -2.67 6.80 10.10
N ASN A 237 -2.96 6.62 8.81
CA ASN A 237 -4.26 6.13 8.33
C ASN A 237 -4.50 4.66 8.68
N ASN A 238 -3.44 3.83 8.71
CA ASN A 238 -3.56 2.41 9.01
C ASN A 238 -3.53 2.09 10.51
N LEU A 239 -3.06 3.02 11.34
CA LEU A 239 -2.92 2.81 12.78
C LEU A 239 -4.27 2.58 13.49
N PRO A 240 -5.33 3.41 13.31
CA PRO A 240 -6.60 3.18 13.99
C PRO A 240 -7.23 1.81 13.73
N PRO A 241 -7.41 1.33 12.47
CA PRO A 241 -7.96 -0.01 12.25
C PRO A 241 -7.04 -1.09 12.83
N ALA A 242 -5.71 -0.92 12.78
CA ALA A 242 -4.78 -1.88 13.38
C ALA A 242 -4.91 -1.96 14.92
N VAL A 243 -5.16 -0.83 15.60
CA VAL A 243 -5.40 -0.79 17.05
C VAL A 243 -6.76 -1.40 17.41
N LEU A 244 -7.79 -1.12 16.61
CA LEU A 244 -9.14 -1.64 16.84
C LEU A 244 -9.21 -3.17 16.85
N LEU A 245 -8.31 -3.86 16.14
CA LEU A 245 -8.17 -5.33 16.18
C LEU A 245 -7.92 -5.89 17.59
N PHE A 246 -7.30 -5.11 18.47
CA PHE A 246 -7.04 -5.51 19.85
C PHE A 246 -8.16 -5.10 20.81
N ALA A 247 -8.99 -4.13 20.42
CA ALA A 247 -10.15 -3.68 21.19
C ALA A 247 -11.42 -4.51 20.90
N ALA A 248 -11.47 -5.16 19.74
CA ALA A 248 -12.59 -6.01 19.31
C ALA A 248 -12.51 -7.47 19.80
N ARG A 249 -11.63 -7.75 20.78
CA ARG A 249 -11.47 -9.07 21.40
C ARG A 249 -12.32 -9.22 22.65
#